data_AF-A0A932C6T1-F1
#
_entry.id   AF-A0A932C6T1-F1
#
_cell.length_a   1.000
_cell.length_b   1.000
_cell.length_c   1.000
_cell.angle_alpha   90.00
_cell.angle_beta   90.00
_cell.angle_gamma   90.00
#
_symmetry.space_group_name_H-M   'P 1'
#
loop_
_entity.id
_entity.type
_entity.pdbx_description
1 polymer ?
#
loop_
_entity_poly.entity_id
_entity_poly.type
_entity_poly.pdbx_seq_one_letter_code
_entity_poly.pdbx_strand_id
1 'polypeptide(L)'
;MLKSILRLLSLLVLLAGCAKQADLPDLTVSAASPGEFARFRADLGTRFPAEQLKDFDTATQELQLDAMNRDIPTAAGREADMLIVARGKTVRAVTLLGWQARKARFLREIADMTKMLENDLTLQAKTAATGTPEFVTRRLGSEREVLAKLQASLAATESRLAALGTAPH
;
A
#
# COMPACT_ATOMS: atom_id res chain seq x y z
N MET A 1 10.44 3.76 -47.09
CA MET A 1 11.29 3.20 -46.02
C MET A 1 10.80 3.47 -44.58
N LEU A 2 9.82 4.35 -44.36
CA LEU A 2 9.32 4.67 -43.01
C LEU A 2 8.37 3.62 -42.37
N LYS A 3 7.78 2.72 -43.16
CA LYS A 3 6.83 1.70 -42.67
C LYS A 3 7.50 0.49 -42.00
N SER A 4 8.79 0.26 -42.22
CA SER A 4 9.50 -0.90 -41.65
C SER A 4 10.07 -0.65 -40.25
N ILE A 5 10.28 0.62 -39.86
CA ILE A 5 10.81 0.98 -38.53
C ILE A 5 9.69 0.91 -37.47
N LEU A 6 8.45 1.22 -37.85
CA LEU A 6 7.31 1.20 -36.93
C LEU A 6 6.86 -0.23 -36.53
N ARG A 7 7.17 -1.25 -37.34
CA ARG A 7 6.88 -2.66 -37.01
C ARG A 7 7.91 -3.28 -36.06
N LEU A 8 9.12 -2.72 -35.97
CA LEU A 8 10.15 -3.21 -35.04
C LEU A 8 9.93 -2.68 -33.61
N LEU A 9 9.28 -1.52 -33.46
CA LEU A 9 8.98 -0.93 -32.15
C LEU A 9 7.80 -1.61 -31.42
N SER A 10 6.93 -2.32 -32.15
CA SER A 10 5.78 -3.04 -31.56
C SER A 10 6.15 -4.41 -30.98
N LEU A 11 7.33 -4.95 -31.28
CA LEU A 11 7.76 -6.28 -30.80
C LEU A 11 8.52 -6.23 -29.46
N LEU A 12 8.96 -5.06 -29.01
CA LEU A 12 9.70 -4.93 -27.74
C LEU A 12 8.81 -4.81 -26.49
N VAL A 13 7.49 -4.65 -26.65
CA VAL A 13 6.54 -4.53 -25.52
C VAL A 13 6.04 -5.90 -25.03
N LEU A 14 6.32 -6.99 -25.75
CA LEU A 14 5.87 -8.35 -25.40
C LEU A 14 6.88 -9.17 -24.56
N LEU A 15 8.06 -8.61 -24.24
CA LEU A 15 9.09 -9.29 -23.46
C LEU A 15 9.30 -8.73 -22.05
N ALA A 16 8.56 -7.68 -21.66
CA ALA A 16 8.57 -7.17 -20.31
C ALA A 16 7.36 -7.74 -19.53
N GLY A 17 7.57 -8.88 -18.88
CA GLY A 17 6.83 -9.14 -17.63
C GLY A 17 5.86 -10.32 -17.60
N CYS A 18 6.22 -11.49 -18.15
CA CYS A 18 5.97 -12.71 -17.38
C CYS A 18 6.93 -12.74 -16.19
N ALA A 19 6.86 -11.74 -15.31
CA ALA A 19 7.53 -11.81 -14.03
C ALA A 19 6.79 -12.91 -13.27
N LYS A 20 7.37 -14.12 -13.26
CA LYS A 20 6.91 -15.21 -12.42
C LYS A 20 6.67 -14.61 -11.04
N GLN A 21 5.42 -14.64 -10.60
CA GLN A 21 5.04 -14.08 -9.31
C GLN A 21 6.00 -14.69 -8.28
N ALA A 22 6.76 -13.83 -7.62
CA ALA A 22 7.67 -14.26 -6.58
C ALA A 22 6.83 -14.91 -5.48
N ASP A 23 6.88 -16.23 -5.39
CA ASP A 23 6.19 -16.95 -4.34
C ASP A 23 6.77 -16.51 -3.00
N LEU A 24 5.90 -16.01 -2.12
CA LEU A 24 6.33 -15.63 -0.79
C LEU A 24 6.77 -16.87 -0.01
N PRO A 25 7.89 -16.78 0.74
CA PRO A 25 8.36 -17.89 1.56
C PRO A 25 7.28 -18.36 2.54
N ASP A 26 7.13 -19.67 2.69
CA ASP A 26 6.29 -20.25 3.75
C ASP A 26 7.09 -20.46 5.05
N LEU A 27 7.90 -19.47 5.41
CA LEU A 27 8.72 -19.48 6.62
C LEU A 27 7.98 -18.80 7.75
N THR A 28 7.91 -19.46 8.90
CA THR A 28 7.29 -18.89 10.10
C THR A 28 8.19 -17.82 10.72
N VAL A 29 7.60 -16.66 11.02
CA VAL A 29 8.21 -15.59 11.80
C VAL A 29 8.23 -16.03 13.27
N SER A 30 9.38 -16.49 13.75
CA SER A 30 9.56 -16.93 15.14
C SER A 30 9.97 -15.81 16.10
N ALA A 31 10.31 -14.63 15.58
CA ALA A 31 10.83 -13.52 16.35
C ALA A 31 9.82 -13.00 17.38
N ALA A 32 10.26 -12.95 18.65
CA ALA A 32 9.51 -12.41 19.79
C ALA A 32 10.04 -11.04 20.25
N SER A 33 11.13 -10.56 19.67
CA SER A 33 11.74 -9.27 19.98
C SER A 33 12.24 -8.55 18.72
N PRO A 34 12.47 -7.21 18.76
CA PRO A 34 13.01 -6.46 17.63
C PRO A 34 14.35 -7.02 17.14
N GLY A 35 15.23 -7.41 18.06
CA GLY A 35 16.54 -7.99 17.71
C GLY A 35 16.43 -9.35 17.02
N GLU A 36 15.49 -10.20 17.45
CA GLU A 36 15.21 -11.47 16.76
C GLU A 36 14.59 -11.24 15.38
N PHE A 37 13.72 -10.23 15.25
CA PHE A 37 13.08 -9.92 13.97
C PHE A 37 14.08 -9.35 12.96
N ALA A 38 15.00 -8.49 13.41
CA ALA A 38 16.08 -7.98 12.58
C ALA A 38 16.98 -9.12 12.06
N ARG A 39 17.33 -10.09 12.93
CA ARG A 39 18.09 -11.29 12.52
C ARG A 39 17.30 -12.16 11.55
N PHE A 40 16.05 -12.47 11.87
CA PHE A 40 15.14 -13.21 10.98
C PHE A 40 15.06 -12.55 9.60
N ARG A 41 14.92 -11.23 9.54
CA ARG A 41 14.84 -10.47 8.29
C ARG A 41 16.17 -10.47 7.52
N ALA A 42 17.30 -10.36 8.23
CA ALA A 42 18.62 -10.46 7.62
C ALA A 42 18.83 -11.86 6.99
N ASP A 43 18.54 -12.92 7.75
CA ASP A 43 18.62 -14.31 7.28
C ASP A 43 17.71 -14.55 6.07
N LEU A 44 16.49 -14.00 6.10
CA LEU A 44 15.57 -14.05 4.96
C LEU A 44 16.17 -13.40 3.71
N GLY A 45 16.87 -12.26 3.88
CA GLY A 45 17.57 -11.57 2.80
C GLY A 45 18.77 -12.32 2.22
N THR A 46 19.35 -13.27 2.96
CA THR A 46 20.39 -14.15 2.41
C THR A 46 19.82 -15.26 1.53
N ARG A 47 18.53 -15.59 1.71
CA ARG A 47 17.86 -16.73 1.07
C ARG A 47 16.99 -16.33 -0.11
N PHE A 48 16.48 -15.10 -0.11
CA PHE A 48 15.54 -14.61 -1.11
C PHE A 48 15.97 -13.25 -1.64
N PRO A 49 15.80 -12.98 -2.94
CA PRO A 49 16.12 -11.68 -3.51
C PRO A 49 15.18 -10.59 -2.98
N ALA A 50 15.68 -9.35 -2.96
CA ALA A 50 14.97 -8.21 -2.38
C ALA A 50 13.59 -7.98 -3.03
N GLU A 51 13.45 -8.26 -4.32
CA GLU A 51 12.20 -8.13 -5.05
C GLU A 51 11.10 -9.05 -4.52
N GLN A 52 11.45 -10.24 -4.01
CA GLN A 52 10.48 -11.16 -3.40
C GLN A 52 10.08 -10.73 -2.00
N LEU A 53 10.98 -10.04 -1.29
CA LEU A 53 10.77 -9.60 0.09
C LEU A 53 10.11 -8.23 0.19
N LYS A 54 10.08 -7.45 -0.90
CA LYS A 54 9.48 -6.12 -0.95
C LYS A 54 8.06 -6.07 -0.39
N ASP A 55 7.26 -7.08 -0.68
CA ASP A 55 5.88 -7.16 -0.20
C ASP A 55 5.79 -7.43 1.29
N PHE A 56 6.67 -8.29 1.82
CA PHE A 56 6.78 -8.56 3.24
C PHE A 56 7.25 -7.30 3.99
N ASP A 57 8.26 -6.61 3.46
CA ASP A 57 8.76 -5.35 4.01
C ASP A 57 7.67 -4.28 4.05
N THR A 58 6.94 -4.12 2.94
CA THR A 58 5.79 -3.22 2.85
C THR A 58 4.73 -3.60 3.88
N ALA A 59 4.40 -4.88 4.00
CA ALA A 59 3.40 -5.35 4.94
C ALA A 59 3.78 -5.05 6.39
N THR A 60 5.04 -5.27 6.78
CA THR A 60 5.50 -4.97 8.15
C THR A 60 5.41 -3.49 8.48
N GLN A 61 5.68 -2.61 7.52
CA GLN A 61 5.50 -1.17 7.68
C GLN A 61 4.02 -0.79 7.82
N GLU A 62 3.14 -1.39 7.00
CA GLU A 62 1.70 -1.12 7.07
C GLU A 62 1.08 -1.64 8.37
N LEU A 63 1.59 -2.73 8.95
CA LEU A 63 1.18 -3.18 10.28
C LEU A 63 1.57 -2.17 11.37
N GLN A 64 2.76 -1.55 11.27
CA GLN A 64 3.13 -0.46 12.19
C GLN A 64 2.26 0.79 11.97
N LEU A 65 1.92 1.13 10.72
CA LEU A 65 0.99 2.24 10.45
C LEU A 65 -0.42 1.94 10.96
N ASP A 66 -0.87 0.69 10.93
CA ASP A 66 -2.14 0.29 11.52
C ASP A 66 -2.12 0.42 13.05
N ALA A 67 -1.03 0.01 13.70
CA ALA A 67 -0.82 0.24 15.13
C ALA A 67 -0.89 1.74 15.47
N MET A 68 -0.35 2.62 14.62
CA MET A 68 -0.49 4.07 14.78
C MET A 68 -1.95 4.53 14.72
N ASN A 69 -2.74 3.96 13.80
CA ASN A 69 -4.18 4.27 13.68
C ASN A 69 -5.02 3.72 14.85
N ARG A 70 -4.46 2.81 15.66
CA ARG A 70 -5.03 2.32 16.93
C ARG A 70 -4.45 3.06 18.14
N ASP A 71 -3.94 4.28 17.93
CA ASP A 71 -3.41 5.17 18.96
C ASP A 71 -2.20 4.64 19.73
N ILE A 72 -1.36 3.81 19.11
CA ILE A 72 -0.07 3.40 19.71
C ILE A 72 0.99 4.48 19.41
N PRO A 73 1.39 5.30 20.41
CA PRO A 73 2.01 6.59 20.14
C PRO A 73 3.52 6.48 19.85
N THR A 74 4.19 5.48 20.42
CA THR A 74 5.65 5.33 20.29
C THR A 74 6.00 4.39 19.14
N ALA A 75 7.12 4.68 18.46
CA ALA A 75 7.64 3.79 17.42
C ALA A 75 7.93 2.38 17.97
N ALA A 76 8.54 2.28 19.15
CA ALA A 76 8.81 1.00 19.81
C ALA A 76 7.53 0.21 20.15
N GLY A 77 6.46 0.90 20.56
CA GLY A 77 5.16 0.27 20.82
C GLY A 77 4.52 -0.27 19.54
N ARG A 78 4.62 0.48 18.43
CA ARG A 78 4.10 0.04 17.11
C ARG A 78 4.89 -1.16 16.56
N GLU A 79 6.21 -1.16 16.74
CA GLU A 79 7.04 -2.30 16.39
C GLU A 79 6.69 -3.54 17.24
N ALA A 80 6.51 -3.38 18.56
CA ALA A 80 6.09 -4.47 19.43
C ALA A 80 4.72 -5.05 19.05
N ASP A 81 3.75 -4.19 18.72
CA ASP A 81 2.43 -4.61 18.25
C ASP A 81 2.52 -5.38 16.91
N MET A 82 3.32 -4.87 15.94
CA MET A 82 3.59 -5.59 14.69
C MET A 82 4.19 -6.98 14.95
N LEU A 83 5.14 -7.10 15.89
CA LEU A 83 5.74 -8.39 16.25
C LEU A 83 4.71 -9.34 16.87
N ILE A 84 3.82 -8.85 17.73
CA ILE A 84 2.73 -9.66 18.30
C ILE A 84 1.84 -10.21 17.18
N VAL A 85 1.51 -9.39 16.18
CA VAL A 85 0.72 -9.82 15.02
C VAL A 85 1.49 -10.82 14.15
N ALA A 86 2.78 -10.61 13.93
CA ALA A 86 3.58 -11.42 13.02
C ALA A 86 4.01 -12.77 13.61
N ARG A 87 4.25 -12.85 14.91
CA ARG A 87 4.80 -14.02 15.57
C ARG A 87 3.95 -15.27 15.36
N GLY A 88 4.61 -16.36 14.97
CA GLY A 88 3.97 -17.65 14.71
C GLY A 88 3.20 -17.72 13.38
N LYS A 89 3.17 -16.64 12.59
CA LYS A 89 2.61 -16.63 11.24
C LYS A 89 3.70 -16.83 10.21
N THR A 90 3.33 -17.34 9.04
CA THR A 90 4.25 -17.44 7.91
C THR A 90 4.45 -16.07 7.27
N VAL A 91 5.59 -15.86 6.60
CA VAL A 91 5.90 -14.63 5.86
C VAL A 91 4.74 -14.26 4.92
N ARG A 92 4.17 -15.25 4.22
CA ARG A 92 2.95 -15.06 3.41
C ARG A 92 1.76 -14.53 4.20
N ALA A 93 1.45 -15.13 5.35
CA ALA A 93 0.33 -14.71 6.18
C ALA A 93 0.52 -13.29 6.74
N VAL A 94 1.74 -12.95 7.17
CA VAL A 94 2.09 -11.58 7.61
C VAL A 94 1.94 -10.60 6.45
N THR A 95 2.40 -10.97 5.26
CA THR A 95 2.22 -10.15 4.07
C THR A 95 0.75 -9.86 3.81
N LEU A 96 -0.11 -10.90 3.77
CA LEU A 96 -1.55 -10.72 3.57
C LEU A 96 -2.17 -9.76 4.60
N LEU A 97 -1.83 -9.90 5.88
CA LEU A 97 -2.32 -9.03 6.94
C LEU A 97 -1.90 -7.57 6.74
N GLY A 98 -0.64 -7.30 6.38
CA GLY A 98 -0.18 -5.94 6.13
C GLY A 98 -0.83 -5.30 4.90
N TRP A 99 -1.07 -6.06 3.83
CA TRP A 99 -1.80 -5.56 2.67
C TRP A 99 -3.29 -5.31 2.96
N GLN A 100 -3.91 -6.12 3.84
CA GLN A 100 -5.27 -5.86 4.34
C GLN A 100 -5.31 -4.60 5.20
N ALA A 101 -4.31 -4.39 6.06
CA ALA A 101 -4.16 -3.16 6.85
C ALA A 101 -4.01 -1.92 5.95
N ARG A 102 -3.21 -2.02 4.88
CA ARG A 102 -3.08 -0.96 3.86
C ARG A 102 -4.40 -0.65 3.17
N LYS A 103 -5.17 -1.67 2.78
CA LYS A 103 -6.52 -1.49 2.21
C LYS A 103 -7.42 -0.73 3.19
N ALA A 104 -7.45 -1.15 4.45
CA ALA A 104 -8.25 -0.50 5.49
C ALA A 104 -7.84 0.96 5.71
N ARG A 105 -6.53 1.25 5.68
CA ARG A 105 -5.99 2.62 5.73
C ARG A 105 -6.51 3.49 4.59
N PHE A 106 -6.38 3.04 3.34
CA PHE A 106 -6.88 3.83 2.20
C PHE A 106 -8.39 4.04 2.22
N LEU A 107 -9.17 3.05 2.67
CA LEU A 107 -10.62 3.23 2.84
C LEU A 107 -10.95 4.34 3.84
N ARG A 108 -10.22 4.43 4.96
CA ARG A 108 -10.36 5.53 5.93
C ARG A 108 -9.94 6.88 5.33
N GLU A 109 -8.76 6.95 4.72
CA GLU A 109 -8.26 8.18 4.10
C GLU A 109 -9.21 8.71 3.01
N ILE A 110 -9.82 7.81 2.22
CA ILE A 110 -10.84 8.16 1.21
C ILE A 110 -12.10 8.73 1.87
N ALA A 111 -12.59 8.10 2.94
CA ALA A 111 -13.78 8.58 3.65
C ALA A 111 -13.56 9.99 4.23
N ASP A 112 -12.40 10.21 4.85
CA ASP A 112 -12.03 11.52 5.41
C ASP A 112 -11.90 12.59 4.31
N MET A 113 -11.22 12.27 3.20
CA MET A 113 -11.07 13.17 2.06
C MET A 113 -12.41 13.51 1.40
N THR A 114 -13.30 12.52 1.28
CA THR A 114 -14.64 12.71 0.73
C THR A 114 -15.44 13.69 1.60
N LYS A 115 -15.39 13.52 2.93
CA LYS A 115 -16.05 14.43 3.87
C LYS A 115 -15.51 15.86 3.78
N MET A 116 -14.20 16.03 3.62
CA MET A 116 -13.59 17.36 3.43
C MET A 116 -14.07 18.00 2.13
N LEU A 117 -14.06 17.24 1.04
CA LEU A 117 -14.55 17.70 -0.27
C LEU A 117 -16.03 18.11 -0.23
N GLU A 118 -16.88 17.34 0.44
CA GLU A 118 -18.31 17.66 0.61
C GLU A 118 -18.54 18.98 1.38
N ASN A 119 -17.75 19.21 2.44
CA ASN A 119 -17.82 20.46 3.20
C ASN A 119 -17.44 21.67 2.33
N ASP A 120 -16.43 21.52 1.49
CA ASP A 120 -15.93 22.57 0.61
C ASP A 120 -16.86 22.87 -0.56
N LEU A 121 -17.48 21.83 -1.13
CA LEU A 121 -18.54 21.97 -2.13
C LEU A 121 -19.75 22.70 -1.54
N THR A 122 -20.10 22.39 -0.30
CA THR A 122 -21.17 23.10 0.41
C THR A 122 -20.84 24.57 0.62
N LEU A 123 -19.59 24.88 0.99
CA LEU A 123 -19.14 26.26 1.16
C LEU A 123 -19.11 27.02 -0.18
N GLN A 124 -18.66 26.39 -1.26
CA GLN A 124 -18.72 26.96 -2.60
C GLN A 124 -20.16 27.29 -2.98
N ALA A 125 -21.10 26.37 -2.78
CA ALA A 125 -22.52 26.60 -3.08
C ALA A 125 -23.11 27.77 -2.27
N LYS A 126 -22.78 27.88 -0.98
CA LYS A 126 -23.25 28.97 -0.10
C LYS A 126 -22.71 30.34 -0.50
N THR A 127 -21.51 30.40 -1.05
CA THR A 127 -20.80 31.65 -1.40
C THR A 127 -20.94 32.01 -2.87
N ALA A 128 -21.61 31.19 -3.68
CA ALA A 128 -21.71 31.37 -5.13
C ALA A 128 -22.28 32.74 -5.55
N ALA A 129 -23.27 33.26 -4.81
CA ALA A 129 -23.90 34.56 -5.10
C ALA A 129 -23.00 35.77 -4.81
N THR A 130 -22.06 35.62 -3.87
CA THR A 130 -21.17 36.69 -3.40
C THR A 130 -19.73 36.55 -3.90
N GLY A 131 -19.45 35.49 -4.66
CA GLY A 131 -18.10 35.04 -5.02
C GLY A 131 -17.56 34.02 -4.01
N THR A 132 -17.13 32.86 -4.54
CA THR A 132 -16.45 31.83 -3.76
C THR A 132 -15.01 32.28 -3.44
N PRO A 133 -14.57 32.18 -2.17
CA PRO A 133 -13.18 32.52 -1.82
C PRO A 133 -12.16 31.67 -2.59
N GLU A 134 -11.08 32.28 -3.07
CA GLU A 134 -10.07 31.61 -3.90
C GLU A 134 -9.44 30.38 -3.22
N PHE A 135 -9.24 30.43 -1.90
CA PHE A 135 -8.70 29.31 -1.14
C PHE A 135 -9.60 28.06 -1.21
N VAL A 136 -10.93 28.23 -1.29
CA VAL A 136 -11.88 27.12 -1.44
C VAL A 136 -11.73 26.49 -2.82
N THR A 137 -11.64 27.31 -3.88
CA THR A 137 -11.42 26.81 -5.24
C THR A 137 -10.12 26.02 -5.37
N ARG A 138 -9.02 26.54 -4.78
CA ARG A 138 -7.73 25.82 -4.78
C ARG A 138 -7.81 24.51 -3.98
N ARG A 139 -8.44 24.53 -2.82
CA ARG A 139 -8.58 23.35 -1.97
C ARG A 139 -9.41 22.26 -2.64
N LEU A 140 -10.54 22.61 -3.27
CA LEU A 140 -11.37 21.69 -4.07
C LEU A 140 -10.56 21.00 -5.19
N GLY A 141 -9.67 21.72 -5.87
CA GLY A 141 -8.77 21.14 -6.87
C GLY A 141 -7.84 20.09 -6.25
N SER A 142 -7.13 20.47 -5.18
CA SER A 142 -6.20 19.60 -4.48
C SER A 142 -6.89 18.36 -3.87
N GLU A 143 -8.05 18.52 -3.25
CA GLU A 143 -8.81 17.41 -2.64
C GLU A 143 -9.26 16.39 -3.69
N ARG A 144 -9.70 16.85 -4.86
CA ARG A 144 -10.05 15.96 -5.99
C ARG A 144 -8.83 15.18 -6.49
N GLU A 145 -7.68 15.83 -6.63
CA GLU A 145 -6.44 15.16 -7.05
C GLU A 145 -5.98 14.12 -6.02
N VAL A 146 -6.04 14.47 -4.73
CA VAL A 146 -5.68 13.54 -3.66
C VAL A 146 -6.64 12.37 -3.61
N LEU A 147 -7.96 12.61 -3.71
CA LEU A 147 -8.97 11.55 -3.76
C LEU A 147 -8.73 10.59 -4.92
N ALA A 148 -8.42 11.10 -6.12
CA ALA A 148 -8.10 10.27 -7.28
C ALA A 148 -6.84 9.39 -7.04
N LYS A 149 -5.79 9.94 -6.42
CA LYS A 149 -4.58 9.19 -6.07
C LYS A 149 -4.85 8.11 -5.03
N LEU A 150 -5.70 8.41 -4.04
CA LEU A 150 -6.10 7.43 -3.02
C LEU A 150 -6.91 6.29 -3.63
N GLN A 151 -7.87 6.59 -4.51
CA GLN A 151 -8.66 5.58 -5.23
C GLN A 151 -7.79 4.69 -6.11
N ALA A 152 -6.84 5.28 -6.86
CA ALA A 152 -5.88 4.50 -7.65
C ALA A 152 -5.00 3.60 -6.77
N SER A 153 -4.56 4.10 -5.61
CA SER A 153 -3.75 3.33 -4.65
C SER A 153 -4.54 2.19 -4.00
N LEU A 154 -5.83 2.42 -3.70
CA LEU A 154 -6.74 1.38 -3.22
C LEU A 154 -6.91 0.28 -4.27
N ALA A 155 -7.21 0.64 -5.53
CA ALA A 155 -7.37 -0.33 -6.61
C ALA A 155 -6.09 -1.17 -6.83
N ALA A 156 -4.91 -0.54 -6.80
CA ALA A 156 -3.63 -1.25 -6.87
C ALA A 156 -3.43 -2.21 -5.68
N THR A 157 -3.84 -1.80 -4.48
CA THR A 157 -3.79 -2.62 -3.26
C THR A 157 -4.72 -3.83 -3.36
N GLU A 158 -5.94 -3.65 -3.86
CA GLU A 158 -6.92 -4.73 -4.06
C GLU A 158 -6.45 -5.72 -5.13
N SER A 159 -5.90 -5.23 -6.24
CA SER A 159 -5.28 -6.07 -7.26
C SER A 159 -4.14 -6.90 -6.68
N ARG A 160 -3.29 -6.31 -5.84
CA ARG A 160 -2.20 -7.03 -5.19
C ARG A 160 -2.70 -8.07 -4.19
N LEU A 161 -3.69 -7.74 -3.37
CA LEU A 161 -4.32 -8.68 -2.44
C LEU A 161 -4.93 -9.89 -3.19
N ALA A 162 -5.60 -9.65 -4.31
CA ALA A 162 -6.15 -10.72 -5.14
C ALA A 162 -5.03 -11.64 -5.67
N ALA A 163 -3.93 -11.07 -6.17
CA ALA A 163 -2.79 -11.85 -6.63
C ALA A 163 -2.13 -12.66 -5.51
N LEU A 164 -2.04 -12.12 -4.30
CA LEU A 164 -1.49 -12.82 -3.14
C LEU A 164 -2.39 -13.96 -2.65
N GLY A 165 -3.71 -13.82 -2.81
CA GLY A 165 -4.70 -14.83 -2.41
C GLY A 165 -4.85 -16.00 -3.39
N THR A 166 -4.39 -15.86 -4.63
CA THR A 166 -4.48 -16.90 -5.68
C THR A 166 -3.17 -17.65 -5.93
N ALA A 167 -2.06 -17.23 -5.32
CA ALA A 167 -0.76 -17.88 -5.51
C ALA A 167 -0.76 -19.30 -4.88
N PRO A 168 -0.36 -20.35 -5.63
CA PRO A 168 -0.40 -21.74 -5.16
C PRO A 168 0.47 -21.98 -3.92
N HIS A 169 0.10 -23.02 -3.16
CA HIS A 169 0.78 -23.50 -1.94
C HIS A 169 2.06 -24.25 -2.25
#